data_AF-A0A7C5UKC5-F1
#
_entry.id   AF-A0A7C5UKC5-F1
#
_cell.length_a   1.000
_cell.length_b   1.000
_cell.length_c   1.000
_cell.angle_alpha   90.00
_cell.angle_beta   90.00
_cell.angle_gamma   90.00
#
_symmetry.space_group_name_H-M   'P 1'
#
loop_
_entity.id
_entity.type
_entity.pdbx_description
1 polymer ?
#
loop_
_entity_poly.entity_id
_entity_poly.type
_entity_poly.pdbx_seq_one_letter_code
_entity_poly.pdbx_strand_id
1 'polypeptide(L)'
;MSRISGWDNGLRNASGCGISAFMSEKKNLFSGELVVRSLDNMVERGNGLGAGYAGYGIYPEQSNYYALHLLYDDENSRSITEEYLKTYFRIFEAEPIRTNPNRIKKIRAPIFYRYFVLPKEDALAIEKLAQASDEFVMNRVVEINRDITGAFVMSSGKNMGVFKGVGYPREIGDFFKLEDYQGYCWIGHSRFPTNT
;
A
#
# COMPACT_ATOMS: atom_id res chain seq x y z
N MET A 1 -19.99 6.57 28.34
CA MET A 1 -19.02 5.46 28.49
C MET A 1 -17.63 6.03 28.39
N SER A 2 -16.95 6.13 29.52
CA SER A 2 -15.63 6.72 29.71
C SER A 2 -14.57 5.92 28.97
N ARG A 3 -13.74 6.61 28.18
CA ARG A 3 -12.49 6.06 27.64
C ARG A 3 -11.62 5.63 28.81
N ILE A 4 -11.22 4.37 28.83
CA ILE A 4 -10.19 3.86 29.74
C ILE A 4 -8.85 4.43 29.25
N SER A 5 -8.47 5.58 29.78
CA SER A 5 -7.16 6.22 29.59
C SER A 5 -6.18 5.72 30.66
N GLY A 6 -5.87 4.42 30.66
CA GLY A 6 -5.23 3.77 31.82
C GLY A 6 -4.17 2.71 31.54
N TRP A 7 -3.54 2.69 30.36
CA TRP A 7 -2.46 1.72 30.06
C TRP A 7 -1.14 2.37 29.63
N ASP A 8 -0.92 3.65 29.97
CA ASP A 8 0.38 4.28 29.74
C ASP A 8 1.07 4.57 31.07
N ASN A 9 1.64 3.52 31.68
CA ASN A 9 2.38 3.60 32.93
C ASN A 9 3.81 4.18 32.74
N GLY A 10 4.05 4.98 31.70
CA GLY A 10 5.38 5.56 31.43
C GLY A 10 6.47 4.52 31.10
N LEU A 11 6.08 3.29 30.78
CA LEU A 11 6.95 2.14 30.50
C LEU A 11 6.77 1.66 29.05
N ARG A 12 6.63 2.58 28.09
CA ARG A 12 6.72 2.22 26.66
C ARG A 12 8.17 1.91 26.31
N ASN A 13 8.57 0.65 26.44
CA ASN A 13 9.86 0.19 25.95
C ASN A 13 9.72 -0.26 24.51
N ALA A 14 9.76 0.71 23.60
CA ALA A 14 9.76 0.43 22.16
C ALA A 14 11.00 -0.42 21.85
N SER A 15 10.76 -1.69 21.56
CA SER A 15 11.77 -2.76 21.60
C SER A 15 11.88 -3.52 20.28
N GLY A 16 11.08 -3.18 19.26
CA GLY A 16 11.23 -3.71 17.91
C GLY A 16 9.99 -3.59 17.03
N CYS A 17 10.07 -4.06 15.80
CA CYS A 17 8.91 -4.12 14.90
C CYS A 17 7.83 -5.08 15.43
N GLY A 18 6.58 -4.83 15.01
CA GLY A 18 5.47 -5.78 15.11
C GLY A 18 5.13 -6.34 13.73
N ILE A 19 4.77 -7.62 13.66
CA ILE A 19 4.30 -8.27 12.43
C ILE A 19 3.14 -9.20 12.74
N SER A 20 2.12 -9.19 11.89
CA SER A 20 1.00 -10.12 11.98
C SER A 20 0.55 -10.50 10.57
N ALA A 21 0.22 -11.76 10.34
CA ALA A 21 -0.30 -12.23 9.06
C ALA A 21 -1.45 -13.21 9.25
N PHE A 22 -2.42 -13.15 8.36
CA PHE A 22 -3.57 -14.05 8.31
C PHE A 22 -3.79 -14.49 6.88
N MET A 23 -4.09 -15.77 6.67
CA MET A 23 -4.40 -16.32 5.36
C MET A 23 -5.52 -17.35 5.49
N SER A 24 -6.50 -17.29 4.60
CA SER A 24 -7.47 -18.37 4.43
C SER A 24 -6.94 -19.38 3.42
N GLU A 25 -6.68 -20.61 3.85
CA GLU A 25 -6.29 -21.73 2.96
C GLU A 25 -7.34 -22.01 1.86
N LYS A 26 -8.62 -21.78 2.17
CA LYS A 26 -9.74 -21.93 1.22
C LYS A 26 -10.00 -20.69 0.35
N LYS A 27 -9.13 -19.68 0.42
CA LYS A 27 -9.30 -18.36 -0.22
C LYS A 27 -10.62 -17.62 0.10
N ASN A 28 -11.25 -17.91 1.25
CA ASN A 28 -12.35 -17.11 1.75
C ASN A 28 -11.88 -15.68 2.01
N LEU A 29 -12.67 -14.71 1.58
CA LEU A 29 -12.36 -13.30 1.78
C LEU A 29 -12.77 -12.86 3.19
N PHE A 30 -11.93 -12.05 3.82
CA PHE A 30 -12.19 -11.42 5.10
C PHE A 30 -11.62 -10.01 5.16
N SER A 31 -12.17 -9.21 6.07
CA SER A 31 -11.81 -7.80 6.23
C SER A 31 -10.37 -7.60 6.68
N GLY A 32 -9.72 -6.56 6.16
CA GLY A 32 -8.41 -6.10 6.62
C GLY A 32 -8.41 -5.63 8.09
N GLU A 33 -9.57 -5.31 8.66
CA GLU A 33 -9.71 -4.95 10.08
C GLU A 33 -9.13 -6.01 11.02
N LEU A 34 -9.18 -7.29 10.64
CA LEU A 34 -8.62 -8.38 11.44
C LEU A 34 -7.12 -8.21 11.67
N VAL A 35 -6.35 -7.92 10.60
CA VAL A 35 -4.90 -7.74 10.73
C VAL A 35 -4.55 -6.43 11.42
N VAL A 36 -5.36 -5.38 11.24
CA VAL A 36 -5.18 -4.09 11.93
C VAL A 36 -5.32 -4.28 13.43
N ARG A 37 -6.40 -4.89 13.90
CA ARG A 37 -6.63 -5.15 15.33
C ARG A 37 -5.56 -6.05 15.94
N SER A 38 -5.11 -7.06 15.20
CA SER A 38 -4.01 -7.92 15.65
C SER A 38 -2.71 -7.15 15.84
N LEU A 39 -2.33 -6.34 14.84
CA LEU A 39 -1.11 -5.54 14.89
C LEU A 39 -1.17 -4.43 15.95
N ASP A 40 -2.36 -3.89 16.23
CA ASP A 40 -2.56 -2.85 17.25
C ASP A 40 -2.31 -3.35 18.68
N ASN A 41 -2.52 -4.64 18.97
CA ASN A 41 -2.10 -5.25 20.24
C ASN A 41 -0.57 -5.20 20.45
N MET A 42 0.19 -4.92 19.39
CA MET A 42 1.65 -4.76 19.41
C MET A 42 2.09 -3.30 19.30
N VAL A 43 1.19 -2.33 19.50
CA VAL A 43 1.48 -0.89 19.37
C VAL A 43 2.68 -0.44 20.20
N GLU A 44 2.83 -0.99 21.41
CA GLU A 44 3.91 -0.65 22.35
C GLU A 44 5.30 -1.09 21.91
N ARG A 45 5.40 -1.99 20.91
CA ARG A 45 6.69 -2.39 20.33
C ARG A 45 7.25 -1.31 19.40
N GLY A 46 6.38 -0.56 18.73
CA GLY A 46 6.73 0.48 17.77
C GLY A 46 6.73 1.88 18.36
N ASN A 47 7.08 2.87 17.53
CA ASN A 47 7.15 4.29 17.92
C ASN A 47 6.31 5.22 17.02
N GLY A 48 5.41 4.65 16.21
CA GLY A 48 4.52 5.41 15.33
C GLY A 48 5.20 5.96 14.07
N LEU A 49 6.46 5.65 13.80
CA LEU A 49 7.18 6.15 12.61
C LEU A 49 6.88 5.35 11.33
N GLY A 50 6.07 4.31 11.40
CA GLY A 50 5.59 3.62 10.22
C GLY A 50 4.72 2.42 10.54
N ALA A 51 3.66 2.25 9.76
CA ALA A 51 2.93 1.00 9.66
C ALA A 51 2.52 0.77 8.20
N GLY A 52 2.32 -0.49 7.86
CA GLY A 52 1.84 -0.85 6.54
C GLY A 52 1.19 -2.22 6.51
N TYR A 53 0.36 -2.40 5.49
CA TYR A 53 -0.47 -3.57 5.27
C TYR A 53 -0.40 -3.98 3.81
N ALA A 54 -0.21 -5.28 3.55
CA ALA A 54 -0.37 -5.88 2.25
C ALA A 54 -1.62 -6.74 2.26
N GLY A 55 -2.50 -6.56 1.29
CA GLY A 55 -3.67 -7.39 1.07
C GLY A 55 -3.57 -8.13 -0.26
N TYR A 56 -3.91 -9.41 -0.27
CA TYR A 56 -4.08 -10.22 -1.47
C TYR A 56 -5.54 -10.67 -1.60
N GLY A 57 -6.05 -10.67 -2.83
CA GLY A 57 -7.46 -10.90 -3.12
C GLY A 57 -8.32 -9.64 -3.00
N ILE A 58 -7.72 -8.47 -2.83
CA ILE A 58 -8.41 -7.22 -2.49
C ILE A 58 -9.04 -6.51 -3.68
N TYR A 59 -8.77 -6.99 -4.90
CA TYR A 59 -9.30 -6.45 -6.16
C TYR A 59 -9.88 -7.58 -7.01
N PRO A 60 -10.95 -8.26 -6.55
CA PRO A 60 -11.50 -9.42 -7.24
C PRO A 60 -12.01 -9.09 -8.65
N GLU A 61 -12.56 -7.89 -8.85
CA GLU A 61 -13.08 -7.44 -10.16
C GLU A 61 -11.95 -7.10 -11.15
N GLN A 62 -10.80 -6.66 -10.64
CA GLN A 62 -9.61 -6.30 -11.42
C GLN A 62 -8.49 -7.35 -11.31
N SER A 63 -8.82 -8.61 -10.99
CA SER A 63 -7.82 -9.63 -10.60
C SER A 63 -6.78 -9.97 -11.67
N ASN A 64 -7.10 -9.72 -12.93
CA ASN A 64 -6.23 -10.00 -14.08
C ASN A 64 -5.25 -8.87 -14.41
N TYR A 65 -5.44 -7.70 -13.82
CA TYR A 65 -4.62 -6.50 -14.04
C TYR A 65 -3.57 -6.34 -12.96
N TYR A 66 -2.43 -5.74 -13.33
CA TYR A 66 -1.47 -5.28 -12.34
C TYR A 66 -2.06 -4.04 -11.65
N ALA A 67 -2.08 -4.06 -10.32
CA ALA A 67 -2.47 -2.92 -9.50
C ALA A 67 -1.20 -2.18 -9.07
N LEU A 68 -0.93 -1.04 -9.71
CA LEU A 68 0.15 -0.16 -9.33
C LEU A 68 -0.38 0.81 -8.27
N HIS A 69 0.11 0.71 -7.03
CA HIS A 69 -0.16 1.70 -6.00
C HIS A 69 0.97 2.71 -5.98
N LEU A 70 0.68 3.99 -6.22
CA LEU A 70 1.66 5.06 -6.23
C LEU A 70 1.37 6.10 -5.14
N LEU A 71 2.44 6.72 -4.65
CA LEU A 71 2.38 8.00 -3.97
C LEU A 71 2.91 9.09 -4.89
N TYR A 72 2.33 10.27 -4.80
CA TYR A 72 2.82 11.48 -5.44
C TYR A 72 2.95 12.63 -4.47
N ASP A 73 3.98 13.46 -4.65
CA ASP A 73 4.18 14.68 -3.86
C ASP A 73 3.16 15.77 -4.23
N ASP A 74 2.75 15.81 -5.50
CA ASP A 74 1.77 16.74 -6.07
C ASP A 74 1.15 16.23 -7.39
N GLU A 75 0.16 16.97 -7.89
CA GLU A 75 -0.59 16.66 -9.11
C GLU A 75 0.26 16.75 -10.39
N ASN A 76 1.35 17.53 -10.38
CA ASN A 76 2.24 17.64 -11.53
C ASN A 76 3.05 16.35 -11.68
N SER A 77 3.64 15.84 -10.58
CA SER A 77 4.31 14.53 -10.58
C SER A 77 3.35 13.39 -10.96
N ARG A 78 2.08 13.44 -10.51
CA ARG A 78 1.05 12.48 -10.94
C ARG A 78 0.83 12.53 -12.45
N SER A 79 0.61 13.72 -13.00
CA SER A 79 0.32 13.90 -14.44
C SER A 79 1.48 13.42 -15.32
N ILE A 80 2.73 13.78 -14.98
CA ILE A 80 3.94 13.33 -15.68
C ILE A 80 4.04 11.81 -15.65
N THR A 81 3.82 11.20 -14.49
CA THR A 81 3.90 9.74 -14.34
C THR A 81 2.80 9.03 -15.12
N GLU A 82 1.59 9.61 -15.19
CA GLU A 82 0.50 9.02 -15.95
C GLU A 82 0.76 9.03 -17.46
N GLU A 83 1.39 10.08 -17.99
CA GLU A 83 1.83 10.10 -19.40
C GLU A 83 2.92 9.07 -19.69
N TYR A 84 3.87 8.89 -18.75
CA TYR A 84 4.82 7.79 -18.82
C TYR A 84 4.10 6.43 -18.82
N LEU A 85 3.16 6.20 -17.91
CA LEU A 85 2.38 4.96 -17.85
C LEU A 85 1.60 4.72 -19.16
N LYS A 86 0.96 5.74 -19.72
CA LYS A 86 0.24 5.67 -21.01
C LYS A 86 1.14 5.30 -22.19
N THR A 87 2.44 5.52 -22.09
CA THR A 87 3.39 5.10 -23.13
C THR A 87 3.52 3.57 -23.14
N TYR A 88 3.72 2.96 -21.98
CA TYR A 88 4.07 1.54 -21.83
C TYR A 88 2.89 0.61 -21.52
N PHE A 89 1.80 1.15 -20.98
CA PHE A 89 0.68 0.39 -20.47
C PHE A 89 -0.64 0.82 -21.08
N ARG A 90 -1.56 -0.13 -21.20
CA ARG A 90 -2.99 0.14 -21.30
C ARG A 90 -3.55 0.27 -19.88
N ILE A 91 -4.10 1.44 -19.58
CA ILE A 91 -4.74 1.74 -18.29
C ILE A 91 -6.23 1.39 -18.42
N PHE A 92 -6.72 0.48 -17.58
CA PHE A 92 -8.13 0.08 -17.53
C PHE A 92 -8.92 0.92 -16.54
N GLU A 93 -8.31 1.24 -15.41
CA GLU A 93 -8.89 2.05 -14.35
C GLU A 93 -7.79 2.80 -13.62
N ALA A 94 -8.10 4.03 -13.22
CA ALA A 94 -7.18 4.98 -12.61
C ALA A 94 -8.00 5.81 -11.61
N GLU A 95 -7.68 5.68 -10.33
CA GLU A 95 -8.44 6.38 -9.29
C GLU A 95 -7.61 6.66 -8.04
N PRO A 96 -7.97 7.69 -7.26
CA PRO A 96 -7.37 7.91 -5.95
C PRO A 96 -7.68 6.72 -5.02
N ILE A 97 -6.69 6.32 -4.23
CA ILE A 97 -6.95 5.36 -3.15
C ILE A 97 -7.79 6.09 -2.10
N ARG A 98 -8.94 5.49 -1.74
CA ARG A 98 -9.83 6.04 -0.73
C ARG A 98 -9.11 6.17 0.61
N THR A 99 -9.13 7.37 1.17
CA THR A 99 -8.49 7.66 2.46
C THR A 99 -9.42 8.41 3.42
N ASN A 100 -9.08 8.41 4.70
CA ASN A 100 -9.73 9.19 5.75
C ASN A 100 -8.71 10.22 6.32
N PRO A 101 -8.64 11.44 5.76
CA PRO A 101 -7.58 12.40 6.11
C PRO A 101 -7.61 12.82 7.58
N ASN A 102 -8.74 12.70 8.27
CA ASN A 102 -8.89 13.05 9.68
C ASN A 102 -8.18 12.08 10.65
N ARG A 103 -7.61 10.97 10.14
CA ARG A 103 -6.99 9.91 10.95
C ARG A 103 -5.48 10.04 11.11
N ILE A 104 -4.81 10.89 10.32
CA ILE A 104 -3.37 11.13 10.43
C ILE A 104 -3.12 12.63 10.61
N LYS A 105 -2.35 13.00 11.64
CA LYS A 105 -1.96 14.39 11.94
C LYS A 105 -0.76 14.87 11.09
N LYS A 106 -0.82 14.71 9.77
CA LYS A 106 0.24 15.22 8.87
C LYS A 106 -0.19 16.52 8.18
N ILE A 107 0.72 17.50 8.20
CA ILE A 107 0.55 18.81 7.54
C ILE A 107 0.44 18.65 6.02
N ARG A 108 1.08 17.62 5.43
CA ARG A 108 0.97 17.28 4.01
C ARG A 108 1.07 15.76 3.83
N ALA A 109 -0.06 15.09 3.59
CA ALA A 109 -0.07 13.71 3.12
C ALA A 109 0.20 13.69 1.60
N PRO A 110 0.95 12.71 1.08
CA PRO A 110 1.09 12.55 -0.36
C PRO A 110 -0.24 12.13 -0.99
N ILE A 111 -0.37 12.32 -2.30
CA ILE A 111 -1.51 11.82 -3.07
C ILE A 111 -1.32 10.31 -3.24
N PHE A 112 -2.30 9.54 -2.81
CA PHE A 112 -2.33 8.10 -3.02
C PHE A 112 -3.21 7.77 -4.21
N TYR A 113 -2.66 7.05 -5.19
CA TYR A 113 -3.36 6.73 -6.42
C TYR A 113 -3.12 5.27 -6.80
N ARG A 114 -4.09 4.66 -7.48
CA ARG A 114 -3.92 3.32 -8.04
C ARG A 114 -4.27 3.28 -9.51
N TYR A 115 -3.52 2.47 -10.25
CA TYR A 115 -3.75 2.19 -11.65
C TYR A 115 -3.87 0.69 -11.85
N PHE A 116 -4.89 0.27 -12.58
CA PHE A 116 -5.06 -1.10 -13.05
C PHE A 116 -4.63 -1.18 -14.51
N VAL A 117 -3.55 -1.92 -14.76
CA VAL A 117 -2.84 -1.85 -16.04
C VAL A 117 -2.48 -3.22 -16.61
N LEU A 118 -2.31 -3.26 -17.93
CA LEU A 118 -1.56 -4.31 -18.63
C LEU A 118 -0.48 -3.67 -19.51
N PRO A 119 0.72 -4.28 -19.62
CA PRO A 119 1.70 -3.86 -20.60
C PRO A 119 1.10 -3.87 -22.00
N LYS A 120 1.43 -2.87 -22.83
CA LYS A 120 1.05 -2.93 -24.23
C LYS A 120 1.92 -3.93 -24.98
N GLU A 121 1.33 -4.59 -25.97
CA GLU A 121 2.02 -5.63 -26.76
C GLU A 121 3.20 -5.07 -27.56
N ASP A 122 3.06 -3.87 -28.12
CA ASP A 122 4.11 -3.17 -28.85
C ASP A 122 5.30 -2.81 -27.93
N ALA A 123 5.03 -2.31 -26.73
CA ALA A 123 6.06 -2.02 -25.74
C ALA A 123 6.82 -3.28 -25.29
N LEU A 124 6.10 -4.38 -25.06
CA LEU A 124 6.72 -5.68 -24.74
C LEU A 124 7.58 -6.22 -25.89
N ALA A 125 7.13 -6.06 -27.13
CA ALA A 125 7.85 -6.54 -28.31
C ALA A 125 9.16 -5.78 -28.54
N ILE A 126 9.16 -4.45 -28.36
CA ILE A 126 10.34 -3.60 -28.49
C ILE A 126 11.45 -4.06 -27.53
N GLU A 127 11.09 -4.41 -26.30
CA GLU A 127 12.04 -4.83 -25.27
C GLU A 127 12.33 -6.34 -25.27
N LYS A 128 11.71 -7.09 -26.20
CA LYS A 128 11.82 -8.57 -26.30
C LYS A 128 11.39 -9.29 -25.02
N LEU A 129 10.45 -8.71 -24.26
CA LEU A 129 9.91 -9.22 -23.00
C LEU A 129 8.49 -9.78 -23.14
N ALA A 130 8.08 -10.19 -24.34
CA ALA A 130 6.71 -10.66 -24.61
C ALA A 130 6.24 -11.81 -23.70
N GLN A 131 7.16 -12.64 -23.19
CA GLN A 131 6.86 -13.74 -22.26
C GLN A 131 7.13 -13.40 -20.77
N ALA A 132 7.61 -12.19 -20.48
CA ALA A 132 8.09 -11.77 -19.16
C ALA A 132 7.37 -10.48 -18.70
N SER A 133 6.04 -10.47 -18.71
CA SER A 133 5.25 -9.29 -18.34
C SER A 133 5.53 -8.79 -16.92
N ASP A 134 5.86 -9.69 -16.00
CA ASP A 134 6.27 -9.32 -14.64
C ASP A 134 7.62 -8.58 -14.62
N GLU A 135 8.60 -9.03 -15.40
CA GLU A 135 9.90 -8.38 -15.54
C GLU A 135 9.74 -6.98 -16.14
N PHE A 136 8.93 -6.85 -17.19
CA PHE A 136 8.61 -5.57 -17.79
C PHE A 136 7.98 -4.60 -16.77
N VAL A 137 6.97 -5.05 -16.02
CA VAL A 137 6.34 -4.22 -14.98
C VAL A 137 7.37 -3.80 -13.93
N MET A 138 8.21 -4.73 -13.46
CA MET A 138 9.24 -4.42 -12.47
C MET A 138 10.26 -3.41 -12.97
N ASN A 139 10.70 -3.51 -14.24
CA ASN A 139 11.61 -2.55 -14.84
C ASN A 139 11.00 -1.14 -14.87
N ARG A 140 9.73 -1.03 -15.30
CA ARG A 140 8.99 0.24 -15.29
C ARG A 140 8.82 0.81 -13.87
N VAL A 141 8.58 -0.05 -12.88
CA VAL A 141 8.51 0.36 -11.47
C VAL A 141 9.84 0.93 -10.98
N VAL A 142 10.95 0.28 -11.31
CA VAL A 142 12.30 0.76 -10.95
C VAL A 142 12.59 2.10 -11.64
N GLU A 143 12.26 2.25 -12.91
CA GLU A 143 12.42 3.51 -13.65
C GLU A 143 11.59 4.64 -13.06
N ILE A 144 10.31 4.42 -12.78
CA ILE A 144 9.46 5.44 -12.14
C ILE A 144 10.08 5.89 -10.81
N ASN A 145 10.47 4.93 -9.96
CA ASN A 145 11.01 5.22 -8.63
C ASN A 145 12.38 5.90 -8.65
N ARG A 146 13.16 5.71 -9.73
CA ARG A 146 14.50 6.28 -9.88
C ARG A 146 14.48 7.63 -10.58
N ASP A 147 13.67 7.76 -11.63
CA ASP A 147 13.82 8.82 -12.63
C ASP A 147 12.68 9.85 -12.60
N ILE A 148 11.51 9.53 -12.02
CA ILE A 148 10.38 10.47 -11.96
C ILE A 148 10.29 11.09 -10.56
N THR A 149 10.83 12.30 -10.43
CA THR A 149 10.80 13.07 -9.17
C THR A 149 9.37 13.27 -8.65
N GLY A 150 9.17 12.96 -7.38
CA GLY A 150 7.88 13.10 -6.69
C GLY A 150 6.88 12.00 -7.01
N ALA A 151 7.31 10.88 -7.61
CA ALA A 151 6.51 9.68 -7.81
C ALA A 151 7.19 8.46 -7.17
N PHE A 152 6.40 7.60 -6.52
CA PHE A 152 6.91 6.35 -5.95
C PHE A 152 5.87 5.24 -6.00
N VAL A 153 6.17 4.14 -6.67
CA VAL A 153 5.38 2.91 -6.69
C VAL A 153 5.66 2.10 -5.42
N MET A 154 4.61 1.86 -4.63
CA MET A 154 4.64 1.06 -3.40
C MET A 154 4.46 -0.44 -3.64
N SER A 155 3.65 -0.80 -4.64
CA SER A 155 3.35 -2.17 -5.02
C SER A 155 2.86 -2.23 -6.46
N SER A 156 3.07 -3.36 -7.11
CA SER A 156 2.80 -3.55 -8.55
C SER A 156 2.28 -4.95 -8.91
N GLY A 157 1.69 -5.67 -7.95
CA GLY A 157 1.22 -7.04 -8.16
C GLY A 157 -0.21 -7.13 -8.72
N LYS A 158 -0.63 -8.33 -9.12
CA LYS A 158 -2.02 -8.61 -9.52
C LYS A 158 -2.86 -8.98 -8.30
N ASN A 159 -4.12 -8.50 -8.29
CA ASN A 159 -5.08 -8.76 -7.22
C ASN A 159 -4.52 -8.52 -5.81
N MET A 160 -3.65 -7.52 -5.66
CA MET A 160 -2.98 -7.23 -4.40
C MET A 160 -2.64 -5.74 -4.31
N GLY A 161 -2.47 -5.22 -3.10
CA GLY A 161 -2.05 -3.85 -2.88
C GLY A 161 -1.35 -3.67 -1.54
N VAL A 162 -0.44 -2.70 -1.49
CA VAL A 162 0.21 -2.27 -0.24
C VAL A 162 -0.32 -0.90 0.17
N PHE A 163 -0.65 -0.77 1.44
CA PHE A 163 -1.06 0.45 2.11
C PHE A 163 -0.03 0.75 3.18
N LYS A 164 0.76 1.81 3.05
CA LYS A 164 1.79 2.16 4.04
C LYS A 164 1.86 3.65 4.27
N GLY A 165 2.22 4.03 5.50
CA GLY A 165 2.34 5.41 5.90
C GLY A 165 3.12 5.57 7.20
N VAL A 166 3.27 6.81 7.63
CA VAL A 166 3.84 7.16 8.94
C VAL A 166 2.69 7.36 9.91
N GLY A 167 2.67 6.55 10.97
CA GLY A 167 1.62 6.49 11.97
C GLY A 167 1.64 5.15 12.68
N TYR A 168 0.79 5.02 13.70
CA TYR A 168 0.57 3.76 14.40
C TYR A 168 -0.30 2.78 13.59
N PRO A 169 -0.27 1.48 13.90
CA PRO A 169 -1.06 0.45 13.20
C PRO A 169 -2.52 0.83 12.96
N ARG A 170 -3.27 1.18 14.01
CA ARG A 170 -4.68 1.57 13.89
C ARG A 170 -4.89 2.81 13.04
N GLU A 171 -4.02 3.82 13.18
CA GLU A 171 -4.12 5.08 12.43
C GLU A 171 -3.96 4.82 10.92
N ILE A 172 -2.98 4.01 10.52
CA ILE A 172 -2.77 3.66 9.11
C ILE A 172 -3.92 2.79 8.59
N GLY A 173 -4.40 1.83 9.38
CA GLY A 173 -5.55 1.00 9.02
C GLY A 173 -6.82 1.82 8.76
N ASP A 174 -7.15 2.72 9.68
CA ASP A 174 -8.30 3.64 9.56
C ASP A 174 -8.12 4.66 8.43
N PHE A 175 -6.90 5.14 8.22
CA PHE A 175 -6.61 6.09 7.15
C PHE A 175 -6.89 5.48 5.78
N PHE A 176 -6.48 4.23 5.54
CA PHE A 176 -6.74 3.54 4.27
C PHE A 176 -8.06 2.77 4.24
N LYS A 177 -8.88 2.86 5.30
CA LYS A 177 -10.17 2.18 5.42
C LYS A 177 -10.07 0.67 5.18
N LEU A 178 -9.08 0.02 5.79
CA LEU A 178 -8.84 -1.41 5.55
C LEU A 178 -10.00 -2.31 5.97
N GLU A 179 -10.91 -1.81 6.81
CA GLU A 179 -12.17 -2.46 7.14
C GLU A 179 -13.05 -2.71 5.91
N ASP A 180 -13.00 -1.83 4.90
CA ASP A 180 -13.82 -1.89 3.68
C ASP A 180 -13.26 -2.89 2.64
N TYR A 181 -11.99 -3.26 2.76
CA TYR A 181 -11.35 -4.21 1.84
C TYR A 181 -11.55 -5.65 2.31
N GLN A 182 -11.86 -6.53 1.36
CA GLN A 182 -11.97 -7.97 1.58
C GLN A 182 -10.84 -8.68 0.84
N GLY A 183 -10.03 -9.47 1.54
CA GLY A 183 -8.91 -10.21 0.98
C GLY A 183 -8.80 -11.59 1.59
N TYR A 184 -8.13 -12.52 0.92
CA TYR A 184 -7.90 -13.87 1.48
C TYR A 184 -6.58 -13.98 2.25
N CYS A 185 -5.70 -12.99 2.11
CA CYS A 185 -4.45 -12.91 2.86
C CYS A 185 -4.14 -11.45 3.19
N TRP A 186 -3.75 -11.22 4.43
CA TRP A 186 -3.40 -9.92 4.96
C TRP A 186 -2.12 -10.02 5.77
N ILE A 187 -1.18 -9.11 5.54
CA ILE A 187 0.08 -9.00 6.27
C ILE A 187 0.18 -7.57 6.79
N GLY A 188 0.34 -7.38 8.09
CA GLY A 188 0.55 -6.09 8.74
C GLY A 188 1.93 -6.03 9.37
N HIS A 189 2.58 -4.88 9.26
CA HIS A 189 3.88 -4.62 9.85
C HIS A 189 3.95 -3.21 10.43
N SER A 190 4.44 -3.08 11.67
CA SER A 190 4.73 -1.82 12.33
C SER A 190 6.23 -1.67 12.49
N ARG A 191 6.76 -0.50 12.12
CA ARG A 191 8.20 -0.24 12.06
C ARG A 191 8.69 0.35 13.38
N PHE A 192 9.83 -0.16 13.84
CA PHE A 192 10.71 0.53 14.77
C PHE A 192 11.99 0.94 14.03
N PRO A 193 12.11 2.17 13.53
CA PRO A 193 13.35 2.63 12.89
C PRO A 193 14.46 2.83 13.92
N THR A 194 15.69 2.51 13.53
CA THR A 194 16.93 2.89 14.24
C THR A 194 17.42 4.28 13.86
N ASN A 195 16.68 4.99 13.01
CA ASN A 195 17.01 6.34 12.57
C ASN A 195 16.07 7.30 13.30
N THR A 196 16.68 8.24 14.02
CA THR A 196 16.04 9.42 14.63
C THR A 196 15.53 10.39 13.59
#